data_AF-A0A538AZ25-F1
#
_entry.id   AF-A0A538AZ25-F1
#
_cell.length_a   1.000
_cell.length_b   1.000
_cell.length_c   1.000
_cell.angle_alpha   90.00
_cell.angle_beta   90.00
_cell.angle_gamma   90.00
#
_symmetry.space_group_name_H-M   'P 1'
#
loop_
_entity.id
_entity.type
_entity.pdbx_description
1 polymer ?
#
loop_
_entity_poly.entity_id
_entity_poly.type
_entity_poly.pdbx_seq_one_letter_code
_entity_poly.pdbx_strand_id
1 'polypeptide(L)'
;MDPVHRSPFGLWVLSRHTDVVAALRSPHMGNNEDEADMSALTPGPLRPFINRQSQARVEGRFIEVIEQTMLFRDPPDHTRLRALVSKAFTPRRVEALAGRVAALVDELLEAPAARG
;
A
#
# COMPACT_ATOMS: atom_id res chain seq x y z
N MET A 1 -6.17 -12.76 22.97
CA MET A 1 -6.12 -11.30 22.70
C MET A 1 -7.47 -10.87 22.19
N ASP A 2 -7.90 -9.66 22.53
CA ASP A 2 -9.12 -9.06 21.99
C ASP A 2 -8.97 -8.89 20.46
N PRO A 3 -9.88 -9.42 19.62
CA PRO A 3 -9.76 -9.35 18.16
C PRO A 3 -9.69 -7.92 17.60
N VAL A 4 -10.22 -6.94 18.33
CA VAL A 4 -10.13 -5.51 18.03
C VAL A 4 -9.54 -4.78 19.23
N HIS A 5 -8.32 -4.27 19.11
CA HIS A 5 -7.66 -3.60 20.23
C HIS A 5 -6.72 -2.49 19.78
N ARG A 6 -6.37 -1.60 20.70
CA ARG A 6 -5.34 -0.58 20.47
C ARG A 6 -3.97 -1.13 20.86
N SER A 7 -3.01 -1.04 19.96
CA SER A 7 -1.62 -1.44 20.22
C SER A 7 -0.90 -0.39 21.09
N PRO A 8 0.22 -0.77 21.74
CA PRO A 8 1.08 0.18 22.44
C PRO A 8 1.63 1.33 21.56
N PHE A 9 1.60 1.16 20.24
CA PHE A 9 2.00 2.19 19.26
C PHE A 9 0.86 3.15 18.90
N GLY A 10 -0.32 2.99 19.51
CA GLY A 10 -1.48 3.86 19.31
C GLY A 10 -2.38 3.49 18.14
N LEU A 11 -2.00 2.48 17.33
CA LEU A 11 -2.76 1.98 16.19
C LEU A 11 -3.88 1.03 16.62
N TRP A 12 -5.01 1.06 15.92
CA TRP A 12 -6.04 0.02 16.05
C TRP A 12 -5.66 -1.22 15.23
N VAL A 13 -5.79 -2.39 15.86
CA VAL A 13 -5.52 -3.69 15.27
C VAL A 13 -6.83 -4.47 15.16
N LEU A 14 -7.16 -4.89 13.94
CA LEU A 14 -8.28 -5.77 13.64
C LEU A 14 -7.71 -7.08 13.11
N SER A 15 -8.02 -8.18 13.78
CA SER A 15 -7.40 -9.49 13.49
C SER A 15 -8.38 -10.54 12.94
N ARG A 16 -9.70 -10.30 13.04
CA ARG A 16 -10.69 -11.17 12.41
C ARG A 16 -10.91 -10.76 10.97
N HIS A 17 -10.99 -11.76 10.09
CA HIS A 17 -11.29 -11.55 8.67
C HIS A 17 -12.57 -10.71 8.46
N THR A 18 -13.62 -10.98 9.23
CA THR A 18 -14.89 -10.24 9.14
C THR A 18 -14.72 -8.75 9.42
N ASP A 19 -13.91 -8.41 10.41
CA ASP A 19 -13.71 -7.04 10.87
C ASP A 19 -12.85 -6.27 9.87
N VAL A 20 -11.81 -6.91 9.33
CA VAL A 20 -10.95 -6.34 8.28
C VAL A 20 -11.76 -6.08 7.00
N VAL A 21 -12.57 -7.04 6.54
CA VAL A 21 -13.38 -6.87 5.34
C VAL A 21 -14.46 -5.78 5.53
N ALA A 22 -15.06 -5.72 6.72
CA ALA A 22 -16.03 -4.66 7.04
C ALA A 22 -15.37 -3.27 7.03
N ALA A 23 -14.19 -3.14 7.65
CA ALA A 23 -13.43 -1.89 7.66
C ALA A 23 -13.03 -1.45 6.24
N LEU A 24 -12.44 -2.35 5.43
CA LEU A 24 -11.99 -2.03 4.06
C LEU A 24 -13.12 -1.66 3.10
N ARG A 25 -14.37 -2.02 3.41
CA ARG A 25 -15.55 -1.68 2.61
C ARG A 25 -16.30 -0.45 3.14
N SER A 26 -15.94 0.03 4.33
CA SER A 26 -16.60 1.17 4.95
C SER A 26 -16.16 2.47 4.27
N PRO A 27 -17.10 3.31 3.79
CA PRO A 27 -16.76 4.63 3.25
C PRO A 27 -16.23 5.60 4.32
N HIS A 28 -16.36 5.26 5.60
CA HIS A 28 -15.83 6.04 6.72
C HIS A 28 -14.37 5.71 7.06
N MET A 29 -13.76 4.74 6.38
CA MET A 29 -12.35 4.35 6.52
C MET A 29 -11.55 4.85 5.30
N GLY A 30 -11.70 6.14 4.99
CA GLY A 30 -10.98 6.82 3.91
C GLY A 30 -9.63 7.38 4.34
N ASN A 31 -8.77 7.68 3.37
CA ASN A 31 -7.56 8.47 3.55
C ASN A 31 -7.96 9.96 3.60
N ASN A 32 -8.19 10.51 4.81
CA ASN A 32 -8.43 11.95 4.97
C ASN A 32 -7.34 12.74 4.21
N GLU A 33 -7.73 13.70 3.35
CA GLU A 33 -6.79 14.46 2.52
C GLU A 33 -5.77 15.27 3.34
N ASP A 34 -6.11 15.58 4.61
CA ASP A 34 -5.23 16.21 5.59
C ASP A 34 -4.29 15.22 6.32
N GLU A 35 -4.54 13.90 6.21
CA GLU A 35 -3.83 12.83 6.93
C GLU A 35 -3.27 11.72 6.03
N ALA A 36 -3.20 11.92 4.71
CA ALA A 36 -2.28 11.16 3.83
C ALA A 36 -0.79 11.39 4.19
N ASP A 37 -0.56 12.07 5.32
CA ASP A 37 0.69 12.15 6.06
C ASP A 37 1.11 10.76 6.56
N MET A 38 2.03 10.13 5.81
CA MET A 38 2.71 8.90 6.24
C MET A 38 3.41 9.03 7.60
N SER A 39 3.55 10.24 8.16
CA SER A 39 3.99 10.45 9.54
C SER A 39 2.95 9.98 10.59
N ALA A 40 1.70 9.68 10.22
CA ALA A 40 0.73 9.02 11.09
C ALA A 40 1.13 7.57 11.47
N LEU A 41 1.94 6.92 10.62
CA LEU A 41 2.60 5.65 10.95
C LEU A 41 3.81 5.83 11.88
N THR A 42 4.21 7.06 12.15
CA THR A 42 5.25 7.39 13.12
C THR A 42 4.64 7.55 14.51
N PRO A 43 5.08 6.77 15.51
CA PRO A 43 4.63 6.95 16.89
C PRO A 43 4.82 8.42 17.34
N GLY A 44 3.80 8.98 18.00
CA GLY A 44 3.73 10.39 18.41
C GLY A 44 5.04 11.03 18.94
N PRO A 45 5.82 10.39 19.84
CA PRO A 45 7.07 10.98 20.33
C PRO A 45 8.22 11.01 19.31
N LEU A 46 8.16 10.22 18.23
CA LEU A 46 9.16 10.18 17.16
C LEU A 46 8.81 11.06 15.96
N ARG A 47 7.55 11.52 15.87
CA ARG A 47 7.02 12.32 14.75
C ARG A 47 7.83 13.59 14.45
N PRO A 48 8.29 14.38 15.45
CA PRO A 48 9.11 15.59 15.19
C PRO A 48 10.52 15.29 14.65
N PHE A 49 11.04 14.07 14.88
CA PHE A 49 12.39 13.67 14.48
C PHE A 49 12.41 13.13 13.05
N ILE A 50 11.39 12.35 12.68
CA ILE A 50 11.23 11.86 11.30
C ILE A 50 10.85 13.00 10.35
N ASN A 51 9.98 13.92 10.77
CA ASN A 51 9.58 15.08 9.94
C ASN A 51 10.71 16.12 9.76
N ARG A 52 11.77 16.07 10.58
CA ARG A 52 12.96 16.93 10.43
C ARG A 52 13.96 16.34 9.42
N GLN A 53 13.97 15.03 9.23
CA GLN A 53 14.89 14.31 8.33
C GLN A 53 14.38 14.26 6.87
N SER A 54 13.05 14.26 6.67
CA SER A 54 12.41 14.31 5.34
C SER A 54 12.70 15.59 4.54
N GLN A 55 13.21 16.65 5.17
CA GLN A 55 13.61 17.90 4.51
C GLN A 55 14.97 17.84 3.77
N ALA A 56 15.64 16.68 3.76
CA ALA A 56 16.87 16.47 2.99
C ALA A 56 16.57 16.22 1.48
N ARG A 57 15.99 17.24 0.82
CA ARG A 57 15.93 17.64 -0.62
C ARG A 57 15.87 16.62 -1.78
N VAL A 58 15.92 15.31 -1.56
CA VAL A 58 15.71 14.26 -2.57
C VAL A 58 14.76 13.18 -2.04
N GLU A 59 14.84 12.83 -0.75
CA GLU A 59 14.01 11.80 -0.12
C GLU A 59 12.55 12.27 0.11
N GLY A 60 12.35 13.55 0.46
CA GLY A 60 11.02 14.15 0.60
C GLY A 60 10.18 14.14 -0.69
N ARG A 61 10.82 14.23 -1.87
CA ARG A 61 10.11 14.15 -3.16
C ARG A 61 9.55 12.77 -3.45
N PHE A 62 10.18 11.70 -2.96
CA PHE A 62 9.70 10.35 -3.17
C PHE A 62 8.40 10.10 -2.39
N ILE A 63 8.36 10.54 -1.13
CA ILE A 63 7.16 10.50 -0.29
C ILE A 63 6.03 11.32 -0.92
N GLU A 64 6.32 12.56 -1.36
CA GLU A 64 5.35 13.44 -2.01
C GLU A 64 4.73 12.80 -3.27
N VAL A 65 5.53 12.12 -4.10
CA VAL A 65 5.03 11.42 -5.29
C VAL A 65 4.20 10.19 -4.93
N ILE A 66 4.57 9.46 -3.88
CA ILE A 66 3.80 8.29 -3.41
C ILE A 66 2.43 8.70 -2.89
N GLU A 67 2.35 9.79 -2.13
CA GLU A 67 1.10 10.36 -1.61
C GLU A 67 0.16 10.83 -2.75
N GLN A 68 0.68 11.02 -3.96
CA GLN A 68 -0.11 11.33 -5.16
C GLN A 68 -0.65 10.09 -5.89
N THR A 69 -0.28 8.88 -5.47
CA THR A 69 -0.79 7.65 -6.09
C THR A 69 -2.22 7.34 -5.64
N MET A 70 -2.93 6.51 -6.42
CA MET A 70 -4.31 6.13 -6.09
C MET A 70 -4.45 5.40 -4.75
N LEU A 71 -3.36 4.84 -4.20
CA LEU A 71 -3.38 4.11 -2.92
C LEU A 71 -3.70 5.03 -1.72
N PHE A 72 -3.34 6.31 -1.81
CA PHE A 72 -3.46 7.30 -0.73
C PHE A 72 -4.50 8.38 -1.01
N ARG A 73 -5.41 8.13 -1.95
CA ARG A 73 -6.47 9.08 -2.33
C ARG A 73 -7.83 8.47 -2.05
N ASP A 74 -8.78 9.33 -1.69
CA ASP A 74 -10.18 8.97 -1.59
C ASP A 74 -10.94 9.32 -2.89
N PRO A 75 -12.19 8.87 -3.05
CA PRO A 75 -13.07 9.42 -4.07
C PRO A 75 -13.20 10.95 -3.93
N PRO A 76 -13.25 11.70 -5.04
CA PRO A 76 -13.42 11.23 -6.42
C PRO A 76 -12.11 10.85 -7.13
N ASP A 77 -10.94 11.25 -6.61
CA ASP A 77 -9.66 11.09 -7.29
C ASP A 77 -9.24 9.63 -7.42
N HIS A 78 -9.42 8.82 -6.37
CA HIS A 78 -9.19 7.37 -6.44
C HIS A 78 -10.00 6.72 -7.56
N THR A 79 -11.29 7.06 -7.67
CA THR A 79 -12.18 6.51 -8.69
C THR A 79 -11.72 6.89 -10.10
N ARG A 80 -11.28 8.14 -10.29
CA ARG A 80 -10.75 8.66 -11.56
C ARG A 80 -9.45 7.94 -11.95
N LEU A 81 -8.48 7.84 -11.04
CA LEU A 81 -7.20 7.19 -11.28
C LEU A 81 -7.37 5.68 -11.53
N ARG A 82 -8.20 5.01 -10.74
CA ARG A 82 -8.53 3.59 -10.92
C ARG A 82 -9.09 3.33 -12.32
N ALA A 83 -10.00 4.17 -12.81
CA ALA A 83 -10.59 4.00 -14.14
C ALA A 83 -9.57 4.10 -15.28
N LEU A 84 -8.49 4.88 -15.12
CA LEU A 84 -7.40 4.94 -16.09
C LEU A 84 -6.52 3.68 -16.03
N VAL A 85 -6.09 3.29 -14.83
CA VAL A 85 -5.20 2.15 -14.62
C VAL A 85 -5.87 0.82 -15.00
N SER A 86 -7.16 0.64 -14.66
CA SER A 86 -7.90 -0.60 -14.95
C SER A 86 -7.96 -0.96 -16.44
N LYS A 87 -7.78 0.01 -17.35
CA LYS A 87 -7.70 -0.27 -18.81
C LYS A 87 -6.47 -1.11 -19.19
N ALA A 88 -5.39 -1.02 -18.42
CA ALA A 88 -4.19 -1.83 -18.61
C ALA A 88 -4.30 -3.22 -17.94
N PHE A 89 -5.07 -3.32 -16.86
CA PHE A 89 -5.22 -4.54 -16.04
C PHE A 89 -6.54 -5.29 -16.31
N THR A 90 -6.91 -5.44 -17.58
CA THR A 90 -8.08 -6.25 -17.93
C THR A 90 -7.81 -7.75 -17.70
N PRO A 91 -8.85 -8.58 -17.43
CA PRO A 91 -8.67 -10.03 -17.22
C PRO A 91 -7.84 -10.70 -18.33
N ARG A 92 -8.17 -10.43 -19.60
CA ARG A 92 -7.44 -10.95 -20.76
C ARG A 92 -5.96 -10.53 -20.78
N ARG A 93 -5.63 -9.29 -20.38
CA ARG A 93 -4.24 -8.81 -20.33
C ARG A 93 -3.46 -9.48 -19.20
N VAL A 94 -4.11 -9.69 -18.05
CA VAL A 94 -3.53 -10.38 -16.90
C VAL A 94 -3.31 -11.86 -17.23
N GLU A 95 -4.28 -12.54 -17.84
CA GLU A 95 -4.16 -13.93 -18.29
C GLU A 95 -3.00 -14.13 -19.26
N ALA A 96 -2.79 -13.17 -20.18
CA ALA A 96 -1.67 -13.22 -21.11
C ALA A 96 -0.28 -13.15 -20.41
N LEU A 97 -0.21 -12.69 -19.15
CA LEU A 97 1.04 -12.70 -18.38
C LEU A 97 1.38 -14.08 -17.82
N ALA A 98 0.41 -15.00 -17.71
CA ALA A 98 0.60 -16.28 -17.05
C ALA A 98 1.78 -17.09 -17.63
N GLY A 99 1.87 -17.20 -18.96
CA GLY A 99 2.96 -17.92 -19.61
C GLY A 99 4.34 -17.29 -19.39
N ARG A 100 4.42 -15.95 -19.39
CA ARG A 100 5.68 -15.24 -19.11
C ARG A 100 6.12 -15.42 -17.65
N VAL A 101 5.17 -15.36 -16.71
CA VAL A 101 5.45 -15.58 -15.30
C VAL A 101 5.96 -17.01 -15.08
N ALA A 102 5.30 -18.01 -15.67
CA ALA A 102 5.75 -19.41 -15.58
C ALA A 102 7.19 -19.58 -16.11
N ALA A 103 7.49 -19.07 -17.30
CA ALA A 103 8.83 -19.17 -17.87
C ALA A 103 9.92 -18.52 -16.99
N LEU A 104 9.64 -17.35 -16.41
CA LEU A 104 10.56 -16.68 -15.49
C LEU A 104 10.77 -17.47 -14.20
N VAL A 105 9.71 -18.09 -13.68
CA VAL A 105 9.80 -18.95 -12.49
C VAL A 105 10.64 -20.19 -12.80
N ASP A 106 10.39 -20.86 -13.93
CA ASP A 106 11.15 -22.05 -14.35
C ASP A 106 12.64 -21.72 -14.50
N GLU A 107 12.99 -20.61 -15.17
CA GLU A 107 14.37 -20.14 -15.30
C GLU A 107 15.05 -19.92 -13.92
N LEU A 108 14.33 -19.26 -13.01
CA LEU A 108 14.83 -18.99 -11.66
C LEU A 108 14.97 -20.26 -10.81
N LEU A 109 14.22 -21.32 -11.09
CA LEU A 109 14.30 -22.60 -10.40
C LEU A 109 15.36 -23.54 -10.99
N GLU A 110 15.66 -23.43 -12.29
CA GLU A 110 16.75 -24.16 -12.93
C GLU A 110 18.13 -23.58 -12.59
N ALA A 111 18.23 -22.26 -12.39
CA ALA A 111 19.50 -21.58 -12.10
C ALA A 111 20.23 -22.08 -10.80
N PRO A 112 19.54 -22.44 -9.70
CA PRO A 112 20.15 -23.09 -8.54
C PRO A 112 20.60 -24.53 -8.81
N ALA A 113 19.91 -25.29 -9.68
CA ALA A 113 20.24 -26.69 -9.97
C ALA A 113 21.57 -26.86 -10.71
N ALA A 114 22.05 -25.82 -11.40
CA ALA A 114 23.33 -25.80 -12.11
C ALA A 114 24.54 -25.39 -11.24
N ARG A 115 24.36 -25.08 -9.95
CA ARG A 115 25.44 -24.74 -9.01
C ARG A 115 25.60 -25.74 -7.84
N GLY A 116 24.94 -26.90 -7.94
CA GLY A 116 25.13 -28.03 -7.04
C GLY A 116 26.23 -28.97 -7.53
#